data_AF-A0A2N6AKI3-F1
#
_entry.id   AF-A0A2N6AKI3-F1
#
_cell.length_a   1.000
_cell.length_b   1.000
_cell.length_c   1.000
_cell.angle_alpha   90.00
_cell.angle_beta   90.00
_cell.angle_gamma   90.00
#
_symmetry.space_group_name_H-M   'P 1'
#
loop_
_entity.id
_entity.type
_entity.pdbx_description
1 polymer ?
#
loop_
_entity_poly.entity_id
_entity_poly.type
_entity_poly.pdbx_seq_one_letter_code
_entity_poly.pdbx_strand_id
1 'polypeptide(L)'
;MRRRKIMLSALVLTVAAALFFLPLLSKTATVSDGGFYKEISVRGKTVAEALEEAGYNLKPSDKTTPGRGEEFKNGMTIEIERAFAIMLVDGGRMDILNTLCQTVGDVLEAEGIELGPKDRIEPGLETAVRKGDG
;
A
#
# COMPACT_ATOMS: atom_id res chain seq x y z
N MET A 1 -42.22 -27.67 -26.84
CA MET A 1 -40.75 -27.86 -26.86
C MET A 1 -39.95 -26.69 -27.46
N ARG A 2 -40.37 -26.01 -28.53
CA ARG A 2 -39.61 -24.89 -29.16
C ARG A 2 -39.48 -23.63 -28.29
N ARG A 3 -40.55 -23.19 -27.61
CA ARG A 3 -40.52 -21.99 -26.73
C ARG A 3 -39.58 -22.12 -25.52
N ARG A 4 -39.46 -23.32 -24.94
CA ARG A 4 -38.60 -23.61 -23.78
C ARG A 4 -37.11 -23.59 -24.16
N LYS A 5 -36.76 -24.03 -25.37
CA LYS A 5 -35.40 -23.94 -25.92
C LYS A 5 -34.99 -22.50 -26.26
N ILE A 6 -35.90 -21.69 -26.80
CA ILE A 6 -35.66 -20.26 -27.09
C ILE A 6 -35.47 -19.45 -25.80
N MET A 7 -36.25 -19.74 -24.76
CA MET A 7 -36.09 -19.12 -23.43
C MET A 7 -34.74 -19.47 -22.79
N LEU A 8 -34.31 -20.74 -22.85
CA LEU A 8 -32.99 -21.15 -22.34
C LEU A 8 -31.84 -20.49 -23.13
N SER A 9 -31.91 -20.45 -24.45
CA SER A 9 -30.87 -19.83 -25.27
C SER A 9 -30.77 -18.32 -25.02
N ALA A 10 -31.91 -17.64 -24.84
CA ALA A 10 -31.93 -16.21 -24.54
C ALA A 10 -31.31 -15.91 -23.16
N LEU A 11 -31.56 -16.74 -22.15
CA LEU A 11 -30.98 -16.60 -20.81
C LEU A 11 -29.47 -16.86 -20.80
N VAL A 12 -29.00 -17.85 -21.57
CA VAL A 12 -27.56 -18.12 -21.70
C VAL A 12 -26.86 -16.96 -22.42
N LEU A 13 -27.49 -16.38 -23.44
CA LEU A 13 -26.93 -15.23 -24.17
C LEU A 13 -26.84 -13.98 -23.30
N THR A 14 -27.82 -13.72 -22.42
CA THR A 14 -27.80 -12.55 -21.52
C THR A 14 -26.74 -12.71 -20.42
N VAL A 15 -26.57 -13.90 -19.85
CA VAL A 15 -25.50 -14.17 -18.88
C VAL A 15 -24.12 -14.06 -19.55
N ALA A 16 -23.96 -14.62 -20.76
CA ALA A 16 -22.72 -14.50 -21.52
C ALA A 16 -22.39 -13.04 -21.89
N ALA A 17 -23.39 -12.27 -22.31
CA ALA A 17 -23.22 -10.84 -22.60
C ALA A 17 -22.86 -10.05 -21.33
N ALA A 18 -23.53 -10.29 -20.20
CA ALA A 18 -23.20 -9.65 -18.93
C ALA A 18 -21.75 -9.95 -18.51
N LEU A 19 -21.31 -11.21 -18.64
CA LEU A 19 -19.92 -11.60 -18.38
C LEU A 19 -18.92 -10.93 -19.33
N PHE A 20 -19.30 -10.74 -20.60
CA PHE A 20 -18.47 -10.07 -21.61
C PHE A 20 -18.26 -8.58 -21.33
N PHE A 21 -19.23 -7.90 -20.71
CA PHE A 21 -19.12 -6.47 -20.38
C PHE A 21 -18.44 -6.18 -19.02
N LEU A 22 -18.24 -7.19 -18.16
CA LEU A 22 -17.55 -7.01 -16.88
C LEU A 22 -16.17 -6.31 -17.00
N PRO A 23 -15.28 -6.65 -17.94
CA PRO A 23 -13.97 -6.01 -18.05
C PRO A 23 -14.03 -4.52 -18.39
N LEU A 24 -15.10 -4.04 -19.03
CA LEU A 24 -15.24 -2.62 -19.40
C LEU A 24 -15.55 -1.69 -18.22
N LEU A 25 -15.80 -2.25 -17.04
CA LEU A 25 -16.10 -1.49 -15.81
C LEU A 25 -14.87 -1.27 -14.92
N SER A 26 -13.69 -1.83 -15.27
CA SER A 26 -12.48 -1.62 -14.46
C SER A 26 -11.84 -0.28 -14.77
N LYS A 27 -11.17 0.27 -13.75
CA LYS A 27 -10.33 1.45 -13.82
C LYS A 27 -8.87 1.00 -13.79
N THR A 28 -8.03 1.63 -14.59
CA THR A 28 -6.58 1.37 -14.60
C THR A 28 -5.84 2.38 -13.74
N ALA A 29 -4.71 1.96 -13.17
CA ALA A 29 -3.78 2.85 -12.46
C ALA A 29 -2.35 2.31 -12.56
N THR A 30 -1.38 3.21 -12.43
CA THR A 30 0.03 2.85 -12.26
C THR A 30 0.36 2.82 -10.78
N VAL A 31 0.90 1.72 -10.29
CA VAL A 31 1.37 1.59 -8.90
C VAL A 31 2.89 1.58 -8.89
N SER A 32 3.50 2.44 -8.08
CA SER A 32 4.92 2.42 -7.71
C SER A 32 5.04 1.82 -6.31
N ASP A 33 5.72 0.67 -6.18
CA ASP A 33 6.00 0.03 -4.90
C ASP A 33 7.52 -0.11 -4.73
N GLY A 34 8.13 0.72 -3.89
CA GLY A 34 9.58 0.73 -3.71
C GLY A 34 10.38 0.96 -5.00
N GLY A 35 9.84 1.76 -5.93
CA GLY A 35 10.45 2.05 -7.24
C GLY A 35 10.11 1.06 -8.35
N PHE A 36 9.33 0.01 -8.08
CA PHE A 36 8.81 -0.89 -9.10
C PHE A 36 7.44 -0.44 -9.59
N TYR A 37 7.35 -0.14 -10.89
CA TYR A 37 6.12 0.32 -11.52
C TYR A 37 5.34 -0.83 -12.14
N LYS A 38 4.04 -0.92 -11.85
CA LYS A 38 3.14 -1.90 -12.46
C LYS A 38 1.76 -1.29 -12.71
N GLU A 39 1.21 -1.57 -13.88
CA GLU A 39 -0.17 -1.22 -14.18
C GLU A 39 -1.13 -2.24 -13.56
N ILE A 40 -2.18 -1.73 -12.92
CA ILE A 40 -3.26 -2.51 -12.34
C ILE A 40 -4.58 -2.13 -12.99
N SER A 41 -5.49 -3.09 -13.08
CA SER A 41 -6.87 -2.88 -13.53
C SER A 41 -7.80 -3.45 -12.47
N VAL A 42 -8.53 -2.57 -11.80
CA VAL A 42 -9.33 -2.90 -10.60
C VAL A 42 -10.64 -2.14 -10.59
N ARG A 43 -11.54 -2.52 -9.68
CA ARG A 43 -12.87 -1.93 -9.52
C ARG A 43 -13.06 -1.19 -8.20
N GLY A 44 -12.04 -1.23 -7.33
CA GLY A 44 -12.00 -0.51 -6.06
C GLY A 44 -12.48 0.94 -6.16
N LYS A 45 -13.18 1.39 -5.12
CA LYS A 45 -13.65 2.78 -5.01
C LYS A 45 -12.61 3.67 -4.37
N THR A 46 -11.79 3.11 -3.48
CA THR A 46 -10.70 3.81 -2.80
C THR A 46 -9.34 3.25 -3.18
N VAL A 47 -8.28 4.02 -2.93
CA VAL A 47 -6.90 3.58 -3.14
C VAL A 47 -6.62 2.27 -2.38
N ALA A 48 -7.07 2.14 -1.13
CA ALA A 48 -6.87 0.94 -0.34
C ALA A 48 -7.55 -0.30 -0.98
N GLU A 49 -8.83 -0.18 -1.34
CA GLU A 49 -9.58 -1.29 -1.97
C GLU A 49 -8.96 -1.69 -3.30
N ALA A 50 -8.57 -0.70 -4.12
CA ALA A 50 -7.93 -0.91 -5.40
C ALA A 50 -6.60 -1.66 -5.27
N LEU A 51 -5.78 -1.29 -4.29
CA LEU A 51 -4.50 -1.95 -4.03
C LEU A 51 -4.69 -3.37 -3.48
N GLU A 52 -5.65 -3.58 -2.58
CA GLU A 52 -5.99 -4.91 -2.06
C GLU A 52 -6.48 -5.86 -3.18
N GLU A 53 -7.37 -5.40 -4.06
CA GLU A 53 -7.86 -6.15 -5.22
C GLU A 53 -6.71 -6.53 -6.18
N ALA A 54 -5.73 -5.63 -6.34
CA ALA A 54 -4.54 -5.88 -7.15
C ALA A 54 -3.49 -6.78 -6.45
N GLY A 55 -3.74 -7.22 -5.21
CA GLY A 55 -2.86 -8.11 -4.44
C GLY A 55 -1.78 -7.41 -3.63
N TYR A 56 -1.85 -6.09 -3.45
CA TYR A 56 -0.94 -5.35 -2.59
C TYR A 56 -1.43 -5.38 -1.14
N ASN A 57 -0.71 -6.10 -0.28
CA ASN A 57 -0.95 -6.11 1.16
C ASN A 57 -0.27 -4.89 1.80
N LEU A 58 -1.04 -3.84 2.10
CA LEU A 58 -0.55 -2.65 2.78
C LEU A 58 -0.49 -2.89 4.30
N LYS A 59 0.67 -2.68 4.92
CA LYS A 59 0.79 -2.68 6.38
C LYS A 59 0.19 -1.41 6.98
N PRO A 60 -0.13 -1.39 8.29
CA PRO A 60 -0.60 -0.16 8.95
C PRO A 60 0.37 1.01 8.81
N SER A 61 1.68 0.74 8.91
CA SER A 61 2.74 1.75 8.81
C SER A 61 3.09 2.15 7.38
N ASP A 62 2.60 1.44 6.37
CA ASP A 62 2.81 1.83 4.96
C ASP A 62 1.96 3.06 4.64
N LYS A 63 2.54 3.96 3.86
CA LYS A 63 1.86 5.18 3.39
C LYS A 63 1.61 5.08 1.90
N THR A 64 0.51 5.68 1.46
CA THR A 64 0.18 5.77 0.04
C THR A 64 -0.04 7.22 -0.37
N THR A 65 0.35 7.54 -1.60
CA THR A 65 0.07 8.82 -2.24
C THR A 65 -0.56 8.54 -3.62
N PRO A 66 -1.85 8.85 -3.84
CA PRO A 66 -2.82 9.42 -2.91
C PRO A 66 -3.14 8.54 -1.69
N GLY A 67 -3.74 9.15 -0.66
CA GLY A 67 -4.03 8.49 0.62
C GLY A 67 -4.98 7.29 0.49
N ARG A 68 -4.91 6.36 1.45
CA ARG A 68 -5.64 5.08 1.45
C ARG A 68 -7.16 5.22 1.27
N GLY A 69 -7.75 6.28 1.85
CA GLY A 69 -9.18 6.57 1.76
C GLY A 69 -9.59 7.43 0.57
N GLU A 70 -8.64 7.90 -0.24
CA GLU A 70 -8.94 8.72 -1.42
C GLU A 70 -9.66 7.92 -2.49
N GLU A 71 -10.50 8.60 -3.26
CA GLU A 71 -11.24 7.99 -4.36
C GLU A 71 -10.28 7.50 -5.46
N PHE A 72 -10.46 6.25 -5.86
CA PHE A 72 -9.71 5.63 -6.95
C PHE A 72 -10.26 6.04 -8.31
N LYS A 73 -9.41 6.65 -9.14
CA LYS A 73 -9.76 7.22 -10.45
C LYS A 73 -8.94 6.58 -11.56
N ASN A 74 -9.55 6.47 -12.73
CA ASN A 74 -8.90 5.89 -13.90
C ASN A 74 -7.67 6.71 -14.33
N GLY A 75 -6.57 6.03 -14.64
CA GLY A 75 -5.30 6.62 -15.05
C GLY A 75 -4.48 7.24 -13.92
N MET A 76 -4.85 7.05 -12.64
CA MET A 76 -4.08 7.63 -11.53
C MET A 76 -2.73 6.91 -11.32
N THR A 77 -1.78 7.62 -10.71
CA THR A 77 -0.55 7.03 -10.19
C THR A 77 -0.66 6.92 -8.68
N ILE A 78 -0.36 5.74 -8.14
CA ILE A 78 -0.31 5.47 -6.72
C ILE A 78 1.12 5.14 -6.36
N GLU A 79 1.67 5.85 -5.40
CA GLU A 79 2.95 5.55 -4.78
C GLU A 79 2.71 4.89 -3.44
N ILE A 80 3.41 3.77 -3.20
CA ILE A 80 3.44 3.05 -1.93
C ILE A 80 4.81 3.25 -1.31
N GLU A 81 4.84 3.96 -0.19
CA GLU A 81 6.00 4.08 0.67
C GLU A 81 5.93 2.96 1.72
N ARG A 82 6.82 1.97 1.59
CA ARG A 82 6.87 0.79 2.46
C ARG A 82 7.66 1.11 3.72
N ALA A 83 7.01 1.02 4.87
CA ALA A 83 7.70 1.11 6.14
C ALA A 83 8.63 -0.10 6.32
N PHE A 84 9.80 0.15 6.88
CA PHE A 84 10.78 -0.89 7.14
C PHE A 84 11.09 -1.00 8.62
N ALA A 85 11.47 -2.21 9.03
CA ALA A 85 11.78 -2.50 10.43
C ALA A 85 13.20 -2.04 10.77
N ILE A 86 13.34 -1.47 11.96
CA ILE A 86 14.59 -1.12 12.62
C ILE A 86 14.54 -1.62 14.07
N MET A 87 15.70 -1.79 14.69
CA MET A 87 15.82 -2.05 16.11
C MET A 87 16.26 -0.77 16.83
N LEU A 88 15.49 -0.36 17.83
CA LEU A 88 15.87 0.70 18.74
C LEU A 88 16.39 0.07 20.03
N VAL A 89 17.57 0.49 20.48
CA VAL A 89 18.16 0.07 21.74
C VAL A 89 18.27 1.26 22.68
N ASP A 90 17.44 1.28 23.73
CA ASP A 90 17.45 2.31 24.77
C ASP A 90 17.75 1.69 26.14
N GLY A 91 18.87 2.06 26.75
CA GLY A 91 19.25 1.57 28.09
C GLY A 91 19.32 0.03 28.22
N GLY A 92 19.56 -0.68 27.11
CA GLY A 92 19.58 -2.15 27.05
C GLY A 92 18.22 -2.79 26.75
N ARG A 93 17.15 -2.01 26.63
CA ARG A 93 15.85 -2.46 26.12
C ARG A 93 15.87 -2.40 24.59
N MET A 94 15.41 -3.48 23.96
CA MET A 94 15.33 -3.60 22.51
C MET A 94 13.86 -3.55 22.09
N ASP A 95 13.52 -2.64 21.18
CA ASP A 95 12.18 -2.52 20.59
C ASP A 95 12.31 -2.52 19.04
N ILE A 96 11.38 -3.21 18.36
CA ILE A 96 11.34 -3.25 16.88
C ILE A 96 10.31 -2.24 16.41
N LEU A 97 10.75 -1.27 15.61
CA LEU A 97 9.91 -0.19 15.08
C LEU A 97 9.77 -0.33 13.57
N ASN A 98 8.59 -0.02 13.03
CA ASN A 98 8.41 0.12 11.58
C ASN A 98 8.31 1.60 11.25
N THR A 99 9.27 2.11 10.49
CA THR A 99 9.40 3.55 10.22
C THR A 99 9.52 3.84 8.73
N LEU A 100 9.17 5.09 8.40
CA LEU A 100 9.42 5.74 7.10
C LEU A 100 10.50 6.83 7.22
N CYS A 101 11.02 7.05 8.43
CA CYS A 101 12.02 8.07 8.73
C CYS A 101 13.32 7.82 7.97
N GLN A 102 14.00 8.91 7.61
CA GLN A 102 15.22 8.85 6.82
C GLN A 102 16.48 8.84 7.68
N THR A 103 16.43 9.45 8.87
CA THR A 103 17.57 9.60 9.77
C THR A 103 17.28 9.10 11.18
N VAL A 104 18.33 8.89 11.98
CA VAL A 104 18.20 8.50 13.40
C VAL A 104 17.46 9.59 14.18
N GLY A 105 17.72 10.86 13.88
CA GLY A 105 17.01 11.99 14.51
C GLY A 105 15.51 11.95 14.26
N ASP A 106 15.10 11.73 13.01
CA ASP A 106 13.68 11.62 12.64
C ASP A 106 12.98 10.46 13.38
N VAL A 107 13.69 9.34 13.61
CA VAL A 107 13.15 8.20 14.36
C VAL A 107 12.91 8.58 15.82
N LEU A 108 13.90 9.20 16.47
CA LEU A 108 13.78 9.60 17.87
C LEU A 108 12.66 10.62 18.06
N GLU A 109 12.54 11.59 17.15
CA GLU A 109 11.45 12.56 17.16
C GLU A 109 10.08 11.89 16.98
N ALA A 110 9.95 10.96 16.02
CA ALA A 110 8.70 10.23 15.77
C ALA A 110 8.25 9.37 16.96
N GLU A 111 9.20 8.82 17.72
CA GLU A 111 8.94 8.05 18.94
C GLU A 111 8.81 8.93 20.21
N GLY A 112 9.00 10.25 20.08
CA GLY A 112 8.92 11.19 21.20
C GLY A 112 10.05 11.06 22.22
N ILE A 113 11.23 10.62 21.78
CA ILE A 113 12.41 10.44 22.63
C ILE A 113 13.23 11.73 22.64
N GLU A 114 13.28 12.37 23.81
CA GLU A 114 14.10 13.56 24.04
C GLU A 114 15.46 13.18 24.63
N LEU A 115 16.51 13.83 24.13
CA LEU A 115 17.89 13.54 24.56
C LEU A 115 18.34 14.49 25.64
N GLY A 116 18.81 13.92 26.74
CA GLY A 116 19.47 14.65 27.81
C GLY A 116 20.89 15.10 27.41
N PRO A 117 21.46 16.11 28.10
CA PRO A 117 22.81 16.61 27.80
C PRO A 117 23.96 15.61 27.95
N LYS A 118 23.71 14.44 28.57
CA LYS A 118 24.69 13.39 28.82
C LYS A 118 24.42 12.12 28.02
N ASP A 119 23.38 12.13 27.19
CA ASP A 119 23.01 10.96 26.42
C ASP A 119 23.96 10.77 25.24
N ARG A 120 24.21 9.51 24.90
CA ARG A 120 25.05 9.14 23.77
C ARG A 120 24.21 8.34 22.79
N ILE A 121 24.27 8.73 21.52
CA ILE A 121 23.59 8.03 20.43
C ILE A 121 24.64 7.46 19.50
N GLU A 122 24.41 6.23 19.10
CA GLU A 122 25.19 5.57 18.07
C GLU A 122 24.20 4.71 17.26
N PRO A 123 24.10 4.90 15.93
CA PRO A 123 24.76 5.91 15.09
C PRO A 123 24.29 7.36 15.36
N GLY A 124 25.02 8.37 14.87
CA GLY A 124 24.66 9.79 15.10
C GLY A 124 23.34 10.22 14.44
N LEU A 125 22.75 11.34 14.88
CA LEU A 125 21.41 11.82 14.46
C LEU A 125 21.20 11.90 12.94
N GLU A 126 22.19 12.41 12.20
CA GLU A 126 22.11 12.57 10.74
C GLU A 126 22.37 11.26 9.97
N THR A 127 22.63 10.16 10.68
CA THR A 127 22.90 8.88 10.03
C THR A 127 21.63 8.38 9.37
N ALA A 128 21.73 8.08 8.07
CA ALA A 128 20.61 7.52 7.32
C ALA A 128 20.25 6.13 7.85
N VAL A 129 18.96 5.92 8.11
CA VAL A 129 18.42 4.67 8.63
C VAL A 129 17.94 3.81 7.47
N ARG A 130 18.25 2.51 7.53
CA ARG A 130 17.92 1.52 6.51
C ARG A 130 17.21 0.33 7.12
N LYS A 131 16.62 -0.46 6.24
CA LYS A 131 15.94 -1.71 6.60
C LYS A 131 16.89 -2.65 7.32
N GLY A 132 16.53 -3.01 8.56
CA GLY A 132 17.28 -3.94 9.39
C GLY A 132 18.40 -3.30 10.21
N ASP A 133 18.51 -1.96 10.20
CA ASP A 133 19.45 -1.26 11.08
C ASP A 133 19.07 -1.46 12.56
N GLY A 134 20.07 -1.42 13.44
CA GLY A 134 19.96 -1.61 14.88
C GLY A 134 21.23 -1.27 15.63
#